data_AF-A0A845AI61-F1
#
_entry.id   AF-A0A845AI61-F1
#
_cell.length_a   1.000
_cell.length_b   1.000
_cell.length_c   1.000
_cell.angle_alpha   90.00
_cell.angle_beta   90.00
_cell.angle_gamma   90.00
#
_symmetry.space_group_name_H-M   'P 1'
#
loop_
_entity.id
_entity.type
_entity.pdbx_description
1 polymer ?
#
loop_
_entity_poly.entity_id
_entity_poly.type
_entity_poly.pdbx_seq_one_letter_code
_entity_poly.pdbx_strand_id
1 'polypeptide(L)'
;MGKAVLGAVATLVMLGIGLFWLQGRASVDRGAPPPFVQPLATSTALPAADLADAKGVAPPGATELTREQKRFARYDHNSDGIITRNEMLSTRTKPAKKTKCRC
;
A
#
# COMPACT_ATOMS: atom_id res chain seq x y z
N MET A 1 37.39 -33.01 15.21
CA MET A 1 36.90 -31.81 15.93
C MET A 1 37.06 -30.52 15.13
N GLY A 2 38.22 -30.19 14.54
CA GLY A 2 38.44 -28.88 13.88
C GLY A 2 37.47 -28.52 12.74
N LYS A 3 36.99 -29.50 11.97
CA LYS A 3 36.04 -29.29 10.86
C LYS A 3 34.67 -28.79 11.33
N ALA A 4 34.21 -29.26 12.49
CA ALA A 4 32.95 -28.85 13.09
C ALA A 4 33.04 -27.45 13.69
N VAL A 5 34.18 -27.12 14.32
CA VAL A 5 34.46 -25.77 14.85
C VAL A 5 34.53 -24.75 13.70
N LEU A 6 35.22 -25.10 12.60
CA LEU A 6 35.32 -24.23 11.43
C LEU A 6 33.93 -23.96 10.80
N GLY A 7 33.06 -24.98 10.74
CA GLY A 7 31.69 -24.82 10.29
C GLY A 7 30.86 -23.89 11.18
N ALA A 8 30.96 -24.03 12.51
CA ALA A 8 30.25 -23.19 13.46
C ALA A 8 30.68 -21.72 13.40
N VAL A 9 31.97 -21.45 13.18
CA VAL A 9 32.47 -20.08 13.00
C VAL A 9 31.97 -19.50 11.68
N ALA A 10 32.00 -20.27 10.59
CA ALA A 10 31.54 -19.80 9.28
C ALA A 10 30.05 -19.43 9.28
N THR A 11 29.20 -20.22 9.95
CA THR A 11 27.76 -19.90 10.06
C THR A 11 27.52 -18.63 10.87
N LEU A 12 28.27 -18.43 11.96
CA LEU A 12 28.16 -17.24 12.80
C LEU A 12 28.59 -15.97 12.06
N VAL A 13 29.64 -16.05 11.23
CA VAL A 13 30.05 -14.95 10.34
C VAL A 13 28.97 -14.64 9.31
N MET A 14 28.39 -15.65 8.64
CA MET A 14 27.32 -15.42 7.66
C MET A 14 26.06 -14.81 8.28
N LEU A 15 25.67 -15.28 9.47
CA LEU A 15 24.58 -14.68 10.25
C LEU A 15 24.86 -13.22 10.59
N GLY A 16 26.09 -12.89 11.02
CA GLY A 16 26.50 -11.52 11.30
C GLY A 16 26.39 -10.60 10.08
N ILE A 17 26.89 -11.06 8.93
CA ILE A 17 26.82 -10.32 7.67
C ILE A 17 25.36 -10.12 7.24
N GLY A 18 24.53 -11.16 7.31
CA GLY A 18 23.11 -11.08 6.95
C GLY A 18 22.33 -10.11 7.83
N LEU A 19 22.53 -10.17 9.15
CA LEU A 19 21.89 -9.26 10.10
C LEU A 19 22.36 -7.81 9.90
N PHE A 20 23.64 -7.59 9.63
CA PHE A 20 24.18 -6.27 9.32
C PHE A 20 23.54 -5.67 8.06
N TRP A 21 23.39 -6.47 6.99
CA TRP A 21 22.75 -6.03 5.74
C TRP A 21 21.27 -5.66 5.95
N LEU A 22 20.58 -6.37 6.85
CA LEU A 22 19.18 -6.11 7.19
C LEU A 22 19.02 -4.89 8.12
N GLN A 23 19.94 -4.68 9.07
CA GLN A 23 19.88 -3.57 10.03
C GLN A 23 20.36 -2.23 9.45
N GLY A 24 21.30 -2.24 8.49
CA GLY A 24 21.86 -1.02 7.88
C GLY A 24 20.84 -0.15 7.13
N ARG A 25 19.67 -0.70 6.77
CA ARG A 25 18.57 0.04 6.14
C ARG A 25 17.65 0.76 7.13
N ALA A 26 17.75 0.52 8.44
CA ALA A 26 16.81 1.05 9.44
C ALA A 26 17.21 2.43 10.04
N SER A 27 18.33 3.01 9.63
CA SER A 27 18.91 4.20 10.28
C SER A 27 18.38 5.53 9.77
N VAL A 28 17.70 5.56 8.62
CA VAL A 28 17.35 6.81 7.91
C VAL A 28 16.23 7.61 8.58
N ASP A 29 15.34 6.97 9.35
CA ASP A 29 14.16 7.66 9.92
C ASP A 29 14.34 8.15 11.37
N ARG A 30 15.37 7.73 12.11
CA ARG A 30 15.51 8.10 13.54
C ARG A 30 15.91 9.56 13.77
N GLY A 31 16.50 10.22 12.78
CA GLY A 31 17.02 11.58 12.90
C GLY A 31 16.18 12.65 12.19
N ALA A 32 15.08 12.27 11.55
CA ALA A 32 14.23 13.24 10.87
C ALA A 32 13.62 14.19 11.91
N PRO A 33 13.90 15.51 11.85
CA PRO A 33 13.21 16.45 12.70
C PRO A 33 11.70 16.32 12.45
N PRO A 34 10.87 16.35 13.51
CA PRO A 34 9.43 16.28 13.33
C PRO A 34 8.99 17.41 12.39
N PRO A 35 8.09 17.14 11.44
CA PRO A 35 7.58 18.19 10.58
C PRO A 35 6.94 19.28 11.44
N PHE A 36 7.35 20.54 11.26
CA PHE A 36 6.68 21.66 11.89
C PHE A 36 5.25 21.72 11.36
N VAL A 37 4.28 21.34 12.19
CA VAL A 37 2.86 21.45 11.86
C VAL A 37 2.48 22.92 12.06
N GLN A 38 2.42 23.68 10.97
CA GLN A 38 1.82 25.02 11.04
C GLN A 38 0.34 24.85 11.41
N PRO A 39 -0.17 25.57 12.43
CA PRO A 39 -1.60 25.53 12.74
C PRO A 39 -2.36 26.05 11.53
N LEU A 40 -3.16 25.18 10.92
CA LEU A 40 -3.99 25.54 9.79
C LEU A 40 -5.08 26.49 10.31
N ALA A 41 -5.02 27.76 9.89
CA ALA A 41 -6.04 28.75 10.22
C ALA A 41 -7.42 28.17 9.85
N THR A 42 -8.23 27.92 10.87
CA THR A 42 -9.52 27.24 10.73
C THR A 42 -10.57 28.27 10.32
N SER A 43 -10.47 28.76 9.07
CA SER A 43 -11.55 29.55 8.47
C SER A 43 -12.73 28.61 8.21
N THR A 44 -13.83 28.82 8.93
CA THR A 44 -15.12 28.13 8.66
C THR A 44 -15.82 28.72 7.43
N ALA A 45 -15.35 29.86 6.94
CA ALA A 45 -15.82 30.44 5.69
C ALA A 45 -15.16 29.71 4.52
N LEU A 46 -15.97 29.01 3.73
CA LEU A 46 -15.55 28.50 2.43
C LEU A 46 -15.22 29.71 1.54
N PRO A 47 -13.99 29.81 0.99
CA PRO A 47 -13.68 30.87 0.05
C PRO A 47 -14.58 30.73 -1.18
N ALA A 48 -15.51 31.67 -1.34
CA ALA A 48 -16.34 31.78 -2.54
C ALA A 48 -15.47 32.35 -3.67
N ALA A 49 -14.72 31.48 -4.34
CA ALA A 49 -14.10 31.80 -5.61
C ALA A 49 -15.12 31.55 -6.72
N ASP A 50 -15.28 32.50 -7.65
CA ASP A 50 -16.04 32.29 -8.88
C ASP A 50 -15.26 31.31 -9.76
N LEU A 51 -15.68 30.04 -9.74
CA LEU A 51 -15.02 28.91 -10.40
C LEU A 51 -15.49 28.74 -11.85
N ALA A 52 -16.29 29.66 -12.39
CA ALA A 52 -16.90 29.53 -13.72
C ALA A 52 -15.88 29.19 -14.82
N ASP A 53 -14.68 29.77 -14.73
CA ASP A 53 -13.58 29.56 -15.69
C ASP A 53 -12.33 28.89 -15.07
N ALA A 54 -12.43 28.38 -13.83
CA ALA A 54 -11.30 27.80 -13.13
C ALA A 54 -10.96 26.40 -13.66
N LYS A 55 -10.01 26.33 -14.60
CA LYS A 55 -9.45 25.07 -15.07
C LYS A 55 -8.32 24.61 -14.14
N GLY A 56 -8.57 23.54 -13.39
CA GLY A 56 -7.53 22.90 -12.59
C GLY A 56 -6.33 22.46 -13.43
N VAL A 57 -5.15 22.41 -12.83
CA VAL A 57 -3.98 21.77 -13.45
C VAL A 57 -4.34 20.33 -13.82
N ALA A 58 -3.83 19.85 -14.96
CA ALA A 58 -4.06 18.48 -15.37
C ALA A 58 -3.66 17.53 -14.23
N PRO A 59 -4.54 16.60 -13.82
CA PRO A 59 -4.20 15.65 -12.76
C PRO A 59 -2.98 14.84 -13.18
N PRO A 60 -2.13 14.43 -12.22
CA PRO A 60 -1.04 13.52 -12.53
C PRO A 60 -1.58 12.26 -13.19
N GLY A 61 -0.82 11.70 -14.13
CA GLY A 61 -1.19 10.45 -14.80
C GLY A 61 -1.34 9.33 -13.78
N ALA A 62 -2.41 8.54 -13.91
CA ALA A 62 -2.56 7.31 -13.14
C ALA A 62 -1.47 6.30 -13.54
N THR A 63 -0.90 5.61 -12.56
CA THR A 63 0.04 4.51 -12.82
C THR A 63 -0.69 3.31 -13.42
N GLU A 64 -0.15 2.73 -14.50
CA GLU A 64 -0.67 1.49 -15.07
C GLU A 64 -0.59 0.34 -14.08
N LEU A 65 -1.70 -0.40 -13.93
CA LEU A 65 -1.76 -1.61 -13.12
C LEU A 65 -0.95 -2.74 -13.79
N THR A 66 -0.14 -3.45 -13.02
CA THR A 66 0.59 -4.64 -13.48
C THR A 66 -0.37 -5.76 -13.86
N ARG A 67 0.11 -6.79 -14.59
CA ARG A 67 -0.75 -7.94 -14.95
C ARG A 67 -1.29 -8.64 -13.71
N GLU A 68 -0.46 -8.79 -12.68
CA GLU A 68 -0.78 -9.45 -11.41
C GLU A 68 -1.83 -8.64 -10.65
N GLN A 69 -1.66 -7.31 -10.58
CA GLN A 69 -2.65 -6.41 -9.98
C GLN A 69 -3.99 -6.47 -10.73
N LYS A 70 -3.98 -6.53 -12.07
CA LYS A 70 -5.17 -6.75 -12.89
C LYS A 70 -5.82 -8.12 -12.63
N ARG A 71 -5.05 -9.15 -12.27
CA ARG A 71 -5.63 -10.45 -11.86
C ARG A 71 -6.24 -10.39 -10.47
N PHE A 72 -5.57 -9.72 -9.54
CA PHE A 72 -5.99 -9.57 -8.16
C PHE A 72 -7.30 -8.77 -8.06
N ALA A 73 -7.37 -7.63 -8.74
CA ALA A 73 -8.55 -6.76 -8.79
C ALA A 73 -9.78 -7.41 -9.44
N ARG A 74 -9.66 -8.59 -10.08
CA ARG A 74 -10.82 -9.36 -10.52
C ARG A 74 -11.52 -10.10 -9.38
N TYR A 75 -10.82 -10.40 -8.31
CA TYR A 75 -11.35 -11.15 -7.16
C TYR A 75 -11.65 -10.22 -5.97
N ASP A 76 -10.78 -9.24 -5.73
CA ASP A 76 -10.97 -8.23 -4.69
C ASP A 76 -12.01 -7.18 -5.15
N HIS A 77 -13.26 -7.35 -4.70
CA HIS A 77 -14.36 -6.48 -5.11
C HIS A 77 -14.48 -5.23 -4.24
N ASN A 78 -14.01 -5.27 -2.98
CA ASN A 78 -14.07 -4.15 -2.05
C ASN A 78 -12.79 -3.29 -2.06
N SER A 79 -11.76 -3.71 -2.80
CA SER A 79 -10.47 -3.04 -2.94
C SER A 79 -9.74 -2.86 -1.60
N ASP A 80 -9.87 -3.83 -0.68
CA ASP A 80 -9.19 -3.81 0.62
C ASP A 80 -7.79 -4.45 0.60
N GLY A 81 -7.39 -5.05 -0.52
CA GLY A 81 -6.08 -5.66 -0.70
C GLY A 81 -5.96 -7.09 -0.16
N ILE A 82 -7.07 -7.72 0.26
CA ILE A 82 -7.10 -9.08 0.81
C ILE A 82 -8.22 -9.87 0.14
N ILE A 83 -7.89 -11.00 -0.49
CA ILE A 83 -8.93 -11.88 -1.05
C ILE A 83 -9.45 -12.81 0.05
N THR A 84 -10.68 -12.57 0.49
CA THR A 84 -11.37 -13.42 1.45
C THR A 84 -11.89 -14.71 0.80
N ARG A 85 -12.22 -15.73 1.62
CA ARG A 85 -12.83 -16.98 1.13
C ARG A 85 -14.13 -16.72 0.36
N ASN A 86 -14.93 -15.76 0.82
CA ASN A 86 -16.20 -15.42 0.21
C ASN A 86 -16.00 -14.81 -1.19
N GLU A 87 -14.98 -13.96 -1.34
CA GLU A 87 -14.60 -13.39 -2.63
C GLU A 87 -14.01 -14.44 -3.59
N MET A 88 -13.23 -15.41 -3.09
CA MET A 88 -12.80 -16.54 -3.93
C MET A 88 -13.98 -17.37 -4.45
N LEU A 89 -15.02 -17.56 -3.63
CA LEU A 89 -16.18 -18.37 -3.98
C LEU A 89 -17.24 -17.61 -4.79
N SER A 90 -17.26 -16.28 -4.75
CA SER A 90 -18.25 -15.45 -5.47
C SER A 90 -18.24 -15.70 -6.98
N THR A 91 -17.08 -16.00 -7.54
CA THR A 91 -16.91 -16.32 -8.97
C THR A 91 -17.61 -17.62 -9.41
N ARG A 92 -17.94 -18.51 -8.46
CA ARG A 92 -18.60 -19.79 -8.74
C ARG A 92 -20.10 -19.69 -8.83
N THR A 93 -20.69 -18.60 -8.32
CA THR A 93 -22.13 -18.38 -8.26
C THR A 93 -22.54 -17.22 -9.14
N LYS A 94 -23.53 -17.41 -10.03
CA LYS A 94 -24.09 -16.28 -10.79
C LYS A 94 -24.72 -15.30 -9.81
N PRO A 95 -24.45 -13.98 -9.91
CA PRO A 95 -25.14 -13.01 -9.09
C PRO A 95 -26.63 -13.09 -9.39
N ALA A 96 -27.46 -13.19 -8.34
CA ALA A 96 -28.90 -13.13 -8.49
C ALA A 96 -29.25 -11.79 -9.16
N LYS A 97 -30.01 -11.84 -10.27
CA LYS A 97 -30.46 -10.62 -10.94
C LYS A 97 -31.29 -9.83 -9.93
N LYS A 98 -30.87 -8.61 -9.61
CA LYS A 98 -31.67 -7.70 -8.78
C LYS A 98 -32.92 -7.33 -9.57
N THR A 99 -34.07 -7.88 -9.19
CA THR A 99 -35.36 -7.41 -9.67
C THR A 99 -35.53 -6.01 -9.09
N LYS A 100 -35.51 -4.98 -9.94
CA LYS A 100 -35.81 -3.61 -9.52
C LYS A 100 -37.26 -3.62 -9.04
N CYS A 101 -37.49 -3.58 -7.73
CA CYS A 101 -38.83 -3.34 -7.21
C CYS A 101 -39.28 -2.00 -7.79
N ARG A 102 -40.30 -2.07 -8.65
CA ARG A 102 -40.94 -0.91 -9.23
C ARG A 102 -41.88 -0.39 -8.15
N CYS A 103 -41.45 0.64 -7.44
CA CYS A 103 -42.34 1.48 -6.63
C CYS A 103 -43.17 2.38 -7.55
#